data_AF-A0A9D6U646-F1
#
_entry.id   AF-A0A9D6U646-F1
#
_cell.length_a   1.000
_cell.length_b   1.000
_cell.length_c   1.000
_cell.angle_alpha   90.00
_cell.angle_beta   90.00
_cell.angle_gamma   90.00
#
_symmetry.space_group_name_H-M   'P 1'
#
loop_
_entity.id
_entity.type
_entity.pdbx_description
1 polymer ?
#
loop_
_entity_poly.entity_id
_entity_poly.type
_entity_poly.pdbx_seq_one_letter_code
_entity_poly.pdbx_strand_id
1 'polypeptide(L)'
;MQTIKLKRKGGAAMEAVNTDKFYHALKHSNIVDDLIIINDIHFQLGTVDVETAGGSDTPQTVIIPHSSADAQTWFSNPKLVVPPPGVGKYARVTDVIGKYNFGTIPYTGGFGPYLKYAGASPAEQICAFNNSFFFQAPNSRICTGISNITNPLVIVENAGVELYAQIANPANGDGTFIFIIKYLIQNIF
;
A
#
# COMPACT_ATOMS: atom_id res chain seq x y z
N MET A 1 -6.46 2.02 -20.91
CA MET A 1 -5.90 0.66 -20.70
C MET A 1 -4.39 0.79 -20.60
N GLN A 2 -3.82 0.77 -19.39
CA GLN A 2 -2.36 0.86 -19.23
C GLN A 2 -1.72 -0.50 -19.51
N THR A 3 -0.63 -0.49 -20.26
CA THR A 3 0.10 -1.69 -20.65
C THR A 3 1.42 -1.73 -19.89
N ILE A 4 1.62 -2.76 -19.05
CA ILE A 4 2.89 -3.00 -18.36
C ILE A 4 3.73 -3.93 -19.23
N LYS A 5 4.94 -3.52 -19.59
CA LYS A 5 5.91 -4.35 -20.31
C LYS A 5 6.88 -4.98 -19.31
N LEU A 6 6.90 -6.30 -19.25
CA LEU A 6 7.83 -7.06 -18.42
C LEU A 6 8.93 -7.65 -19.30
N LYS A 7 10.18 -7.61 -18.83
CA LYS A 7 11.31 -8.24 -19.50
C LYS A 7 12.04 -9.15 -18.54
N ARG A 8 12.27 -10.41 -18.94
CA ARG A 8 13.17 -11.32 -18.24
C ARG A 8 14.61 -10.93 -18.52
N LYS A 9 15.48 -10.97 -17.51
CA LYS A 9 16.92 -10.70 -17.67
C LYS A 9 17.51 -11.74 -18.62
N GLY A 10 18.03 -11.28 -19.76
CA GLY A 10 18.62 -12.15 -20.79
C GLY A 10 17.63 -12.78 -21.80
N GLY A 11 16.33 -12.47 -21.71
CA GLY A 11 15.31 -12.99 -22.63
C GLY A 11 14.67 -11.93 -23.52
N ALA A 12 14.01 -12.38 -24.58
CA ALA A 12 13.15 -11.55 -25.42
C ALA A 12 12.03 -10.89 -24.56
N ALA A 13 11.59 -9.69 -24.97
CA ALA A 13 10.49 -9.00 -24.31
C ALA A 13 9.24 -9.90 -24.30
N MET A 14 8.65 -10.12 -23.13
CA MET A 14 7.37 -10.81 -23.05
C MET A 14 6.26 -9.82 -23.36
N GLU A 15 5.30 -10.25 -24.17
CA GLU A 15 4.13 -9.46 -24.54
C GLU A 15 3.36 -8.96 -23.31
N ALA A 16 2.71 -7.82 -23.51
CA ALA A 16 1.82 -7.14 -22.59
C ALA A 16 0.89 -8.12 -21.84
N VAL A 17 1.14 -8.32 -20.55
CA VAL A 17 0.25 -9.12 -19.70
C VAL A 17 -0.82 -8.19 -19.14
N ASN A 18 -2.09 -8.49 -19.39
CA ASN A 18 -3.22 -7.86 -18.71
C ASN A 18 -3.00 -7.91 -17.19
N THR A 19 -3.14 -6.77 -16.51
CA THR A 19 -2.92 -6.57 -15.07
C THR A 19 -3.61 -7.62 -14.19
N ASP A 20 -4.79 -8.12 -14.60
CA ASP A 20 -5.51 -9.14 -13.84
C ASP A 20 -4.82 -10.51 -13.89
N LYS A 21 -4.21 -10.86 -15.04
CA LYS A 21 -3.43 -12.10 -15.20
C LYS A 21 -2.11 -12.03 -14.44
N PHE A 22 -1.50 -10.84 -14.36
CA PHE A 22 -0.31 -10.62 -13.54
C PHE A 22 -0.61 -10.81 -12.04
N TYR A 23 -1.76 -10.32 -11.58
CA TYR A 23 -2.20 -10.47 -10.19
C TYR A 23 -2.47 -11.94 -9.82
N HIS A 24 -3.08 -12.70 -10.73
CA HIS A 24 -3.33 -14.13 -10.53
C HIS A 24 -2.03 -14.96 -10.52
N ALA A 25 -1.06 -14.60 -11.36
CA ALA A 25 0.25 -15.24 -11.39
C ALA A 25 1.02 -15.03 -10.07
N LEU A 26 1.01 -13.82 -9.51
CA LEU A 26 1.63 -13.50 -8.22
C LEU A 26 1.00 -14.26 -7.04
N LYS A 27 -0.32 -14.49 -7.05
CA LYS A 27 -1.02 -15.20 -5.97
C LYS A 27 -0.76 -16.71 -5.94
N HIS A 28 -0.41 -17.33 -7.08
CA HIS A 28 -0.31 -18.79 -7.21
C HIS A 28 1.11 -19.30 -7.42
N SER A 29 2.08 -18.41 -7.59
CA SER A 29 3.48 -18.80 -7.80
C SER A 29 4.25 -18.87 -6.47
N ASN A 30 4.81 -20.04 -6.14
CA ASN A 30 5.92 -20.18 -5.18
C ASN A 30 7.25 -19.58 -5.71
N ILE A 31 7.16 -18.59 -6.62
CA ILE A 31 8.29 -17.95 -7.27
C ILE A 31 8.78 -16.83 -6.35
N VAL A 32 9.42 -17.23 -5.25
CA VAL A 32 10.18 -16.33 -4.39
C VAL A 32 11.58 -16.10 -4.96
N ASP A 33 12.08 -17.03 -5.79
CA ASP A 33 13.47 -16.99 -6.27
C ASP A 33 13.67 -16.43 -7.69
N ASP A 34 12.65 -16.47 -8.56
CA ASP A 34 12.75 -15.99 -9.96
C ASP A 34 12.13 -14.60 -10.20
N LEU A 35 11.61 -13.94 -9.16
CA LEU A 35 11.25 -12.53 -9.23
C LEU A 35 12.52 -11.70 -9.10
N ILE A 36 13.31 -11.70 -10.18
CA ILE A 36 14.43 -10.80 -10.38
C ILE A 36 13.99 -9.40 -9.95
N ILE A 37 14.67 -8.92 -8.92
CA ILE A 37 14.63 -7.55 -8.47
C ILE A 37 14.76 -6.68 -9.71
N ILE A 38 13.67 -6.03 -10.08
CA ILE A 38 13.71 -4.93 -11.03
C ILE A 38 14.41 -3.79 -10.27
N ASN A 39 15.75 -3.84 -10.24
CA ASN A 39 16.60 -2.84 -9.56
C ASN A 39 16.40 -1.43 -10.15
N ASP A 40 15.77 -1.33 -11.32
CA ASP A 40 15.33 -0.08 -11.92
C ASP A 40 13.86 -0.20 -12.35
N ILE A 41 12.94 -0.18 -11.39
CA ILE A 41 11.69 0.51 -11.68
C ILE A 41 12.03 1.98 -11.51
N HIS A 42 12.52 2.60 -12.58
CA HIS A 42 12.36 4.04 -12.73
C HIS A 42 10.85 4.27 -12.82
N PHE A 43 10.20 4.44 -11.67
CA PHE A 43 9.02 5.26 -11.61
C PHE A 43 9.52 6.63 -12.05
N GLN A 44 9.31 6.96 -13.32
CA GLN A 44 9.21 8.37 -13.66
C GLN A 44 8.19 8.90 -12.66
N LEU A 45 8.64 9.75 -11.74
CA LEU A 45 7.78 10.61 -10.92
C LEU A 45 7.05 11.51 -11.91
N GLY A 46 6.11 10.94 -12.64
CA GLY A 46 4.98 11.67 -13.12
C GLY A 46 4.31 12.15 -11.86
N THR A 47 4.16 13.46 -11.73
CA THR A 47 3.09 14.04 -10.95
C THR A 47 1.86 13.19 -11.22
N VAL A 48 1.41 12.43 -10.22
CA VAL A 48 0.09 11.81 -10.31
C VAL A 48 -0.82 13.02 -10.34
N ASP A 49 -1.36 13.34 -11.51
CA ASP A 49 -2.58 14.13 -11.56
C ASP A 49 -3.57 13.34 -10.73
N VAL A 50 -3.80 13.84 -9.51
CA VAL A 50 -4.87 13.37 -8.65
C VAL A 50 -6.14 13.80 -9.37
N GLU A 51 -6.57 13.01 -10.35
CA GLU A 51 -7.89 13.15 -10.92
C GLU A 51 -8.86 13.04 -9.75
N THR A 52 -9.56 14.14 -9.49
CA THR A 52 -10.66 14.22 -8.53
C THR A 52 -11.63 13.12 -8.88
N ALA A 53 -11.51 11.98 -8.21
CA ALA A 53 -12.11 10.77 -8.70
C ALA A 53 -13.64 10.91 -8.63
N GLY A 54 -14.24 10.96 -9.81
CA GLY A 54 -15.63 11.32 -10.00
C GLY A 54 -16.53 10.20 -9.50
N GLY A 55 -16.88 10.20 -8.21
CA GLY A 55 -18.08 9.56 -7.63
C GLY A 55 -18.58 8.30 -8.34
N SER A 56 -17.71 7.32 -8.51
CA SER A 56 -17.98 6.12 -9.28
C SER A 56 -17.53 4.92 -8.46
N ASP A 57 -18.42 3.93 -8.32
CA ASP A 57 -18.14 2.60 -7.77
C ASP A 57 -17.13 1.79 -8.63
N THR A 58 -16.31 2.47 -9.43
CA THR A 58 -15.22 1.87 -10.18
C THR A 58 -14.05 1.58 -9.23
N PRO A 59 -13.57 0.33 -9.15
CA PRO A 59 -12.38 -0.01 -8.39
C PRO A 59 -11.16 0.79 -8.81
N GLN A 60 -10.56 1.49 -7.86
CA GLN A 60 -9.29 2.19 -7.99
C GLN A 60 -8.21 1.45 -7.22
N THR A 61 -6.96 1.52 -7.70
CA THR A 61 -5.80 0.92 -7.03
C THR A 61 -4.69 1.95 -6.99
N VAL A 62 -4.13 2.15 -5.80
CA VAL A 62 -2.92 2.97 -5.60
C VAL A 62 -1.78 2.07 -5.11
N ILE A 63 -0.59 2.27 -5.68
CA ILE A 63 0.64 1.55 -5.32
C ILE A 63 1.66 2.59 -4.88
N ILE A 64 2.11 2.49 -3.62
CA ILE A 64 2.93 3.52 -3.01
C ILE A 64 4.19 2.88 -2.45
N PRO A 65 5.34 3.10 -3.11
CA PRO A 65 6.62 2.77 -2.52
C PRO A 65 6.95 3.80 -1.44
N HIS A 66 7.54 3.32 -0.35
CA HIS A 66 8.07 4.18 0.70
C HIS A 66 9.52 3.84 1.00
N SER A 67 10.31 4.90 1.11
CA SER A 67 11.69 4.81 1.54
C SER A 67 11.77 4.43 3.03
N SER A 68 12.97 4.03 3.45
CA SER A 68 13.23 3.77 4.86
C SER A 68 13.06 5.03 5.71
N ALA A 69 13.50 6.19 5.19
CA ALA A 69 13.35 7.49 5.83
C ALA A 69 11.87 7.89 6.01
N ASP A 70 11.02 7.63 5.02
CA ASP A 70 9.57 7.88 5.14
C ASP A 70 8.98 7.06 6.29
N ALA A 71 9.30 5.76 6.33
CA ALA A 71 8.78 4.83 7.33
C ALA A 71 9.14 5.26 8.76
N GLN A 72 10.34 5.81 8.96
CA GLN A 72 10.80 6.33 10.25
C GLN A 72 10.06 7.59 10.71
N THR A 73 9.10 8.11 9.94
CA THR A 73 8.28 9.25 10.32
C THR A 73 6.79 8.94 10.43
N TRP A 74 6.30 7.74 10.08
CA TRP A 74 4.87 7.47 9.94
C TRP A 74 4.00 7.63 11.20
N PHE A 75 4.59 7.61 12.40
CA PHE A 75 3.83 7.90 13.61
C PHE A 75 3.61 9.41 13.77
N SER A 76 4.67 10.21 13.58
CA SER A 76 4.64 11.67 13.75
C SER A 76 4.14 12.42 12.51
N ASN A 77 4.33 11.85 11.33
CA ASN A 77 4.01 12.39 10.02
C ASN A 77 3.41 11.28 9.15
N PRO A 78 2.11 10.99 9.35
CA PRO A 78 1.42 9.97 8.55
C PRO A 78 1.43 10.33 7.07
N LYS A 79 1.32 9.30 6.21
CA LYS A 79 1.33 9.49 4.76
C LYS A 79 -0.08 9.41 4.20
N LEU A 80 -0.50 10.44 3.49
CA LEU A 80 -1.73 10.40 2.70
C LEU A 80 -1.54 9.41 1.54
N VAL A 81 -2.33 8.34 1.54
CA VAL A 81 -2.24 7.25 0.56
C VAL A 81 -3.43 7.23 -0.39
N VAL A 82 -4.59 7.75 0.03
CA VAL A 82 -5.73 8.02 -0.85
C VAL A 82 -6.19 9.46 -0.60
N PRO A 83 -6.31 10.30 -1.62
CA PRO A 83 -6.73 11.69 -1.45
C PRO A 83 -8.21 11.79 -1.07
N PRO A 84 -8.64 12.90 -0.45
CA PRO A 84 -10.05 13.20 -0.22
C PRO A 84 -10.89 13.13 -1.51
N PRO A 85 -12.04 12.43 -1.50
CA PRO A 85 -12.87 12.24 -2.69
C PRO A 85 -13.71 13.47 -3.10
N GLY A 86 -13.78 14.50 -2.26
CA GLY A 86 -14.70 15.63 -2.40
C GLY A 86 -15.96 15.50 -1.54
N VAL A 87 -16.68 16.62 -1.41
CA VAL A 87 -17.96 16.71 -0.69
C VAL A 87 -19.02 15.77 -1.28
N GLY A 88 -19.84 15.18 -0.42
CA GLY A 88 -20.90 14.22 -0.74
C GLY A 88 -20.40 12.79 -0.97
N LYS A 89 -19.10 12.52 -0.76
CA LYS A 89 -18.45 11.25 -1.11
C LYS A 89 -17.55 10.75 0.02
N TYR A 90 -17.29 9.45 0.00
CA TYR A 90 -16.28 8.81 0.86
C TYR A 90 -15.44 7.81 0.07
N ALA A 91 -14.20 7.61 0.51
CA ALA A 91 -13.33 6.55 0.00
C ALA A 91 -13.64 5.26 0.77
N ARG A 92 -13.91 4.16 0.08
CA ARG A 92 -14.07 2.84 0.70
C ARG A 92 -12.89 1.96 0.35
N VAL A 93 -12.02 1.69 1.32
CA VAL A 93 -10.94 0.72 1.15
C VAL A 93 -11.52 -0.69 1.15
N THR A 94 -11.11 -1.49 0.17
CA THR A 94 -11.64 -2.86 -0.07
C THR A 94 -10.58 -3.94 0.13
N ASP A 95 -9.31 -3.63 -0.14
CA ASP A 95 -8.20 -4.56 0.03
C ASP A 95 -6.90 -3.77 0.25
N VAL A 96 -6.00 -4.32 1.05
CA VAL A 96 -4.72 -3.71 1.39
C VAL A 96 -3.65 -4.79 1.46
N ILE A 97 -2.60 -4.62 0.66
CA ILE A 97 -1.42 -5.49 0.67
C ILE A 97 -0.20 -4.64 1.00
N GLY A 98 0.65 -5.11 1.90
CA GLY A 98 1.91 -4.51 2.26
C GLY A 98 3.06 -5.49 1.98
N LYS A 99 4.08 -5.02 1.29
CA LYS A 99 5.35 -5.74 1.13
C LYS A 99 6.42 -4.99 1.89
N TYR A 100 7.13 -5.71 2.75
CA TYR A 100 8.39 -5.28 3.34
C TYR A 100 9.54 -5.91 2.55
N ASN A 101 10.45 -5.09 2.04
CA ASN A 101 11.73 -5.54 1.52
C ASN A 101 12.80 -5.24 2.56
N PHE A 102 13.36 -6.29 3.15
CA PHE A 102 14.47 -6.15 4.09
C PHE A 102 15.69 -5.55 3.37
N GLY A 103 16.36 -4.59 4.01
CA GLY A 103 17.65 -4.08 3.57
C GLY A 103 18.77 -4.90 4.21
N THR A 104 19.42 -4.31 5.20
CA THR A 104 20.51 -4.94 5.99
C THR A 104 20.33 -4.79 7.49
N ILE A 105 19.61 -3.74 7.94
CA ILE A 105 19.41 -3.46 9.36
C ILE A 105 17.92 -3.61 9.69
N PRO A 106 17.55 -4.43 10.69
CA PRO A 106 16.15 -4.54 11.11
C PRO A 106 15.63 -3.22 11.66
N TYR A 107 14.35 -2.94 11.40
CA TYR A 107 13.65 -1.91 12.15
C TYR A 107 13.49 -2.30 13.62
N THR A 108 13.54 -1.29 14.48
CA THR A 108 13.24 -1.35 15.91
C THR A 108 12.05 -0.44 16.21
N GLY A 109 11.20 -0.75 17.20
CA GLY A 109 9.98 0.04 17.48
C GLY A 109 8.91 -0.05 16.39
N GLY A 110 8.06 0.98 16.26
CA GLY A 110 7.07 1.06 15.17
C GLY A 110 5.74 0.36 15.42
N PHE A 111 5.77 -0.94 15.77
CA PHE A 111 4.64 -1.88 15.62
C PHE A 111 3.98 -1.82 14.22
N GLY A 112 3.17 -2.80 13.85
CA GLY A 112 2.70 -2.93 12.47
C GLY A 112 2.04 -1.65 11.95
N PRO A 113 2.24 -1.25 10.68
CA PRO A 113 1.56 -0.09 10.15
C PRO A 113 0.05 -0.33 10.10
N TYR A 114 -0.73 0.75 10.04
CA TYR A 114 -2.18 0.67 9.89
C TYR A 114 -2.70 1.81 9.01
N LEU A 115 -3.90 1.62 8.46
CA LEU A 115 -4.62 2.64 7.70
C LEU A 115 -5.80 3.17 8.52
N LYS A 116 -6.05 4.47 8.44
CA LYS A 116 -7.30 5.09 8.92
C LYS A 116 -7.71 6.25 8.02
N TYR A 117 -8.95 6.71 8.16
CA TYR A 117 -9.36 7.96 7.52
C TYR A 117 -8.69 9.16 8.21
N ALA A 118 -8.39 10.19 7.43
CA ALA A 118 -7.83 11.44 7.95
C ALA A 118 -8.77 12.04 9.00
N GLY A 119 -8.23 12.44 10.15
CA GLY A 119 -9.00 12.96 11.28
C GLY A 119 -9.73 11.91 12.14
N ALA A 120 -9.82 10.64 11.70
CA ALA A 120 -10.41 9.58 12.49
C ALA A 120 -9.52 9.17 13.69
N SER A 121 -10.15 8.58 14.71
CA SER A 121 -9.46 8.02 15.88
C SER A 121 -8.59 6.83 15.49
N PRO A 122 -7.44 6.57 16.16
CA PRO A 122 -6.68 5.34 15.98
C PRO A 122 -7.49 4.05 16.20
N ALA A 123 -8.53 4.09 17.03
CA ALA A 123 -9.43 2.95 17.25
C ALA A 123 -10.31 2.62 16.02
N GLU A 124 -10.43 3.56 15.08
CA GLU A 124 -11.24 3.48 13.87
C GLU A 124 -10.39 3.10 12.65
N GLN A 125 -9.34 2.30 12.86
CA GLN A 125 -8.49 1.80 11.81
C GLN A 125 -9.29 0.98 10.78
N ILE A 126 -9.03 1.26 9.50
CA ILE A 126 -9.57 0.53 8.35
C ILE A 126 -8.94 -0.87 8.26
N CYS A 127 -7.64 -0.92 8.54
CA CYS A 127 -6.81 -2.10 8.37
C CYS A 127 -5.57 -1.95 9.26
N ALA A 128 -5.13 -3.04 9.89
CA ALA A 128 -3.85 -3.08 10.58
C ALA A 128 -3.01 -4.25 10.08
N PHE A 129 -1.71 -4.01 9.97
CA PHE A 129 -0.73 -5.06 9.75
C PHE A 129 -0.31 -5.67 11.07
N ASN A 130 0.12 -6.93 11.04
CA ASN A 130 0.60 -7.60 12.24
C ASN A 130 1.75 -6.81 12.89
N ASN A 131 1.77 -6.77 14.23
CA ASN A 131 2.81 -6.13 15.05
C ASN A 131 4.24 -6.47 14.66
N SER A 132 4.47 -7.68 14.14
CA SER A 132 5.76 -8.16 13.67
C SER A 132 6.20 -7.62 12.31
N PHE A 133 5.38 -6.85 11.59
CA PHE A 133 5.62 -6.43 10.20
C PHE A 133 6.99 -5.77 10.01
N PHE A 134 7.38 -4.87 10.91
CA PHE A 134 8.70 -4.21 10.87
C PHE A 134 9.86 -5.09 11.37
N PHE A 135 9.57 -6.12 12.15
CA PHE A 135 10.56 -6.97 12.81
C PHE A 135 10.93 -8.22 12.02
N GLN A 136 10.46 -8.38 10.78
CA GLN A 136 10.61 -9.60 9.98
C GLN A 136 12.05 -9.89 9.46
N ALA A 137 13.08 -9.26 10.02
CA ALA A 137 14.45 -9.55 9.60
C ALA A 137 14.84 -11.02 9.83
N PRO A 138 15.67 -11.61 8.96
CA PRO A 138 16.28 -11.05 7.75
C PRO A 138 15.41 -11.21 6.48
N ASN A 139 14.11 -11.47 6.61
CA ASN A 139 13.27 -11.90 5.49
C ASN A 139 12.45 -10.75 4.91
N SER A 140 12.45 -10.64 3.58
CA SER A 140 11.43 -9.85 2.87
C SER A 140 10.10 -10.60 2.93
N ARG A 141 9.00 -9.90 3.19
CA ARG A 141 7.69 -10.52 3.39
C ARG A 141 6.57 -9.72 2.74
N ILE A 142 5.65 -10.45 2.11
CA ILE A 142 4.33 -9.93 1.73
C ILE A 142 3.36 -10.29 2.83
N CYS A 143 2.65 -9.28 3.34
CA CYS A 143 1.55 -9.44 4.26
C CYS A 143 0.33 -8.80 3.62
N THR A 144 -0.81 -9.48 3.65
CA THR A 144 -2.08 -8.80 3.50
C THR A 144 -2.37 -8.07 4.80
N GLY A 145 -2.80 -6.82 4.72
CA GLY A 145 -3.33 -6.12 5.88
C GLY A 145 -4.49 -6.95 6.44
N ILE A 146 -4.54 -7.14 7.75
CA ILE A 146 -5.69 -7.78 8.37
C ILE A 146 -6.76 -6.69 8.37
N SER A 147 -7.70 -6.80 7.43
CA SER A 147 -8.94 -6.03 7.50
C SER A 147 -9.54 -6.30 8.89
N ASN A 148 -9.66 -5.26 9.71
CA ASN A 148 -10.48 -5.33 10.91
C ASN A 148 -11.94 -5.26 10.41
N ILE A 149 -12.43 -6.37 9.84
CA ILE A 149 -13.83 -6.53 9.39
C ILE A 149 -14.80 -6.41 10.59
N THR A 150 -14.27 -6.37 11.82
CA THR A 150 -15.04 -6.32 13.07
C THR A 150 -15.56 -4.94 13.47
N ASN A 151 -15.13 -3.83 12.85
CA ASN A 151 -15.76 -2.52 13.07
C ASN A 151 -16.75 -2.22 11.93
N PRO A 152 -17.95 -1.67 12.21
CA PRO A 152 -18.84 -1.22 11.15
C PRO A 152 -18.07 -0.27 10.23
N LEU A 153 -18.39 -0.33 8.93
CA LEU A 153 -17.78 0.50 7.90
C LEU A 153 -17.84 1.97 8.36
N VAL A 154 -16.70 2.52 8.80
CA VAL A 154 -16.64 3.93 9.19
C VAL A 154 -16.70 4.74 7.90
N ILE A 155 -17.78 5.49 7.73
CA ILE A 155 -17.97 6.39 6.59
C ILE A 155 -17.57 7.78 7.07
N VAL A 156 -16.50 8.32 6.49
CA VAL A 156 -16.05 9.69 6.76
C VAL A 156 -16.11 10.47 5.44
N GLU A 157 -16.98 11.47 5.42
CA GLU A 157 -17.14 12.33 4.24
C GLU A 157 -15.86 13.10 3.93
N ASN A 158 -15.50 13.14 2.65
CA ASN A 158 -14.39 13.93 2.14
C ASN A 158 -13.07 13.70 2.92
N ALA A 159 -12.88 12.51 3.48
CA ALA A 159 -11.64 12.15 4.15
C ALA A 159 -10.76 11.33 3.22
N GLY A 160 -9.47 11.67 3.21
CA GLY A 160 -8.45 10.81 2.63
C GLY A 160 -8.16 9.60 3.51
N VAL A 161 -7.36 8.67 3.00
CA VAL A 161 -6.83 7.53 3.76
C VAL A 161 -5.37 7.81 4.06
N GLU A 162 -4.97 7.58 5.31
CA GLU A 162 -3.63 7.84 5.81
C GLU A 162 -3.00 6.55 6.35
N LEU A 163 -1.70 6.39 6.09
CA LEU A 163 -0.84 5.33 6.60
C LEU A 163 -0.07 5.83 7.82
N TYR A 164 -0.16 5.04 8.89
CA TYR A 164 0.46 5.31 10.18
C TYR A 164 1.34 4.14 10.65
N ALA A 165 2.30 4.43 11.52
CA ALA A 165 2.85 3.44 12.44
C ALA A 165 2.02 3.46 13.75
N GLN A 166 1.89 2.31 14.43
CA GLN A 166 0.86 2.15 15.46
C GLN A 166 1.18 2.84 16.80
N ILE A 167 2.40 2.69 17.30
CA ILE A 167 2.74 3.10 18.68
C ILE A 167 3.85 4.14 18.72
N ALA A 168 4.80 4.06 17.79
CA ALA A 168 5.93 4.98 17.69
C ALA A 168 6.47 4.96 16.26
N ASN A 169 7.40 5.85 15.95
CA ASN A 169 8.17 5.74 14.71
C ASN A 169 9.05 4.48 14.73
N PRO A 170 9.10 3.68 13.65
CA PRO A 170 10.18 2.72 13.43
C PRO A 170 11.53 3.43 13.44
N ALA A 171 12.57 2.78 13.95
CA ALA A 171 13.92 3.32 14.04
C ALA A 171 14.97 2.32 13.55
N ASN A 172 16.14 2.85 13.16
CA ASN A 172 17.37 2.11 12.80
C ASN A 172 17.28 1.15 11.60
N GLY A 173 16.10 0.87 11.05
CA GLY A 173 15.96 0.00 9.88
C GLY A 173 16.14 0.74 8.55
N ASP A 174 16.63 0.00 7.56
CA ASP A 174 16.93 0.48 6.20
C ASP A 174 16.06 -0.18 5.12
N GLY A 175 15.16 -1.08 5.51
CA GLY A 175 14.25 -1.75 4.58
C GLY A 175 13.23 -0.79 3.97
N THR A 176 12.65 -1.21 2.85
CA THR A 176 11.67 -0.41 2.09
C THR A 176 10.30 -1.07 2.10
N PHE A 177 9.27 -0.30 1.79
CA PHE A 177 7.90 -0.77 1.83
C PHE A 177 7.17 -0.48 0.53
N ILE A 178 6.26 -1.35 0.15
CA ILE A 178 5.30 -1.11 -0.93
C ILE A 178 3.92 -1.43 -0.39
N PHE A 179 3.01 -0.46 -0.43
CA PHE A 179 1.59 -0.71 -0.17
C PHE A 179 0.79 -0.67 -1.46
N ILE A 180 -0.12 -1.62 -1.60
CA ILE A 180 -1.09 -1.70 -2.69
C ILE A 180 -2.46 -1.59 -2.02
N ILE A 181 -3.19 -0.52 -2.29
CA ILE A 181 -4.48 -0.23 -1.67
C ILE A 181 -5.52 -0.20 -2.78
N LYS A 182 -6.54 -1.05 -2.65
CA LYS A 182 -7.71 -1.04 -3.52
C LYS A 182 -8.85 -0.33 -2.82
N TYR A 183 -9.48 0.60 -3.52
CA TYR A 183 -10.55 1.41 -2.96
C TYR A 183 -11.61 1.78 -4.01
N LEU A 184 -12.75 2.24 -3.52
CA LEU A 184 -13.86 2.78 -4.32
C LEU A 184 -14.15 4.20 -3.83
N ILE A 185 -14.73 5.04 -4.68
CA ILE A 185 -15.31 6.30 -4.24
C ILE A 185 -16.81 6.23 -4.42
N GLN A 186 -17.52 6.35 -3.31
CA GLN A 186 -18.97 6.19 -3.28
C GLN A 186 -19.62 7.47 -2.76
N ASN A 187 -20.87 7.71 -3.18
CA ASN A 187 -21.67 8.80 -2.63
C ASN A 187 -22.15 8.41 -1.22
N ILE A 188 -22.33 9.43 -0.37
CA ILE A 188 -22.98 9.28 0.92
C ILE A 188 -24.49 9.32 0.67
N PHE A 189 -25.20 8.32 1.18
CA PHE A 189 -26.66 8.21 1.08
C PHE A 189 -27.31 8.54 2.42
#